data_AF-A0A376E0A9-F1
#
_entry.id   AF-A0A376E0A9-F1
#
_cell.length_a   1.000
_cell.length_b   1.000
_cell.length_c   1.000
_cell.angle_alpha   90.00
_cell.angle_beta   90.00
_cell.angle_gamma   90.00
#
_symmetry.space_group_name_H-M   'P 1'
#
loop_
_entity.id
_entity.type
_entity.pdbx_description
1 polymer ?
#
loop_
_entity_poly.entity_id
_entity_poly.type
_entity_poly.pdbx_seq_one_letter_code
_entity_poly.pdbx_strand_id
1 'polypeptide(L)'
;MPIVRRFEQKKLTLEEFYKELIPKPEDQIGDGGTPMLEVLESINTMFKETVLYGLTSHASLLLFNNDHEDSDYYIVINAFKASYYV
;
A
#
# COMPACT_ATOMS: atom_id res chain seq x y z
N MET A 1 -13.43 -4.97 -5.19
CA MET A 1 -12.80 -6.14 -4.57
C MET A 1 -11.60 -5.64 -3.82
N PRO A 2 -11.23 -6.24 -2.68
CA PRO A 2 -9.96 -5.91 -2.05
C PRO A 2 -8.82 -6.28 -2.99
N ILE A 3 -7.81 -5.42 -3.11
CA ILE A 3 -6.52 -5.74 -3.72
C ILE A 3 -6.05 -7.10 -3.16
N VAL A 4 -5.69 -8.01 -4.06
CA VAL A 4 -5.22 -9.34 -3.69
C VAL A 4 -3.75 -9.24 -3.32
N ARG A 5 -3.33 -9.82 -2.19
CA ARG A 5 -1.90 -9.86 -1.86
C ARG A 5 -1.13 -10.68 -2.88
N ARG A 6 0.04 -10.20 -3.28
CA ARG A 6 0.95 -10.98 -4.09
C ARG A 6 1.55 -12.16 -3.31
N PHE A 7 1.92 -13.21 -4.05
CA PHE A 7 2.43 -14.46 -3.50
C PHE A 7 3.69 -14.29 -2.64
N GLU A 8 4.50 -13.25 -2.87
CA GLU A 8 5.68 -12.93 -2.07
C GLU A 8 5.33 -12.57 -0.62
N GLN A 9 4.14 -12.02 -0.38
CA GLN A 9 3.73 -11.49 0.91
C GLN A 9 2.82 -12.46 1.68
N LYS A 10 3.44 -13.26 2.56
CA LYS A 10 2.76 -14.38 3.24
C LYS A 10 2.34 -14.14 4.69
N LYS A 11 2.76 -13.03 5.31
CA LYS A 11 2.50 -12.74 6.73
C LYS A 11 1.26 -11.88 6.91
N LEU A 12 1.42 -10.56 6.79
CA LEU A 12 0.39 -9.58 7.08
C LEU A 12 -0.48 -9.30 5.87
N THR A 13 -1.75 -8.97 6.10
CA THR A 13 -2.61 -8.28 5.12
C THR A 13 -2.00 -6.91 4.77
N LEU A 14 -2.43 -6.30 3.65
CA LEU A 14 -1.95 -4.98 3.27
C LEU A 14 -2.32 -3.95 4.35
N GLU A 15 -3.55 -4.05 4.87
CA GLU A 15 -4.09 -3.19 5.91
C GLU A 15 -3.36 -3.38 7.25
N GLU A 16 -3.08 -4.61 7.66
CA GLU A 16 -2.28 -4.88 8.86
C GLU A 16 -0.88 -4.27 8.75
N PHE A 17 -0.23 -4.44 7.60
CA PHE A 17 1.10 -3.87 7.38
C PHE A 17 1.09 -2.34 7.51
N TYR A 18 0.15 -1.62 6.90
CA TYR A 18 0.12 -0.16 7.00
C TYR A 18 -0.35 0.35 8.35
N LYS A 19 -1.16 -0.41 9.10
CA LYS A 19 -1.49 -0.08 10.50
C LYS A 19 -0.25 -0.08 11.39
N GLU A 20 0.74 -0.95 11.12
CA GLU A 20 2.02 -0.95 11.85
C GLU A 20 2.88 0.29 11.54
N LEU A 21 2.62 0.99 10.43
CA LEU A 21 3.33 2.20 10.03
C LEU A 21 2.67 3.50 10.54
N ILE A 22 1.59 3.40 11.33
CA ILE A 22 0.99 4.56 12.00
C ILE A 22 1.83 4.86 13.25
N PRO A 23 2.47 6.04 13.35
CA PRO A 23 3.34 6.38 14.45
C PRO A 23 2.55 6.52 15.75
N LYS A 24 3.17 6.06 16.85
CA LYS A 24 2.73 6.33 18.21
C LYS A 24 3.12 7.76 18.62
N PRO A 25 2.49 8.33 19.67
CA PRO A 25 2.80 9.68 20.13
C PRO A 25 4.29 9.94 20.42
N GLU A 26 5.02 8.91 20.84
CA GLU A 26 6.45 8.94 21.14
C GLU A 26 7.38 8.79 19.93
N ASP A 27 6.86 8.43 18.75
CA ASP A 27 7.68 8.16 17.58
C ASP A 27 8.12 9.44 16.86
N GLN A 28 9.35 9.46 16.35
CA GLN A 28 9.91 10.58 15.58
C GLN A 28 9.79 10.37 14.05
N ILE A 29 8.94 9.45 13.61
CA ILE A 29 8.74 9.12 12.19
C ILE A 29 7.46 9.74 11.65
N GLY A 30 7.44 10.01 10.34
CA GLY A 30 6.24 10.51 9.67
C GLY A 30 5.16 9.43 9.52
N ASP A 31 3.90 9.84 9.55
CA ASP A 31 2.76 8.96 9.31
C ASP A 31 2.62 8.63 7.82
N GLY A 32 3.12 7.45 7.43
CA GLY A 32 2.88 6.85 6.12
C GLY A 32 1.74 5.83 6.11
N GLY A 33 1.28 5.38 7.28
CA GLY A 33 0.27 4.34 7.43
C GLY A 33 -1.14 4.85 7.12
N THR A 34 -1.55 5.93 7.78
CA THR A 34 -2.88 6.54 7.59
C THR A 34 -3.19 6.88 6.13
N PRO A 35 -2.37 7.66 5.41
CA PRO A 35 -2.66 7.98 4.01
C PRO A 35 -2.71 6.74 3.11
N MET A 36 -1.90 5.72 3.39
CA MET A 36 -1.91 4.51 2.57
C MET A 36 -3.17 3.66 2.80
N LEU A 37 -3.71 3.65 4.02
CA LEU A 37 -5.01 3.02 4.30
C LEU A 37 -6.14 3.70 3.52
N GLU A 38 -6.13 5.04 3.43
CA GLU A 38 -7.09 5.79 2.60
C GLU A 38 -6.95 5.47 1.11
N VAL A 39 -5.72 5.30 0.63
CA VAL A 39 -5.45 4.84 -0.75
C VAL A 39 -6.00 3.44 -0.99
N LEU A 40 -5.78 2.49 -0.08
CA LEU A 40 -6.33 1.13 -0.20
C LEU A 40 -7.86 1.15 -0.27
N GLU A 41 -8.51 1.91 0.61
CA GLU A 41 -9.97 2.07 0.60
C GLU A 41 -10.47 2.67 -0.74
N SER A 42 -9.79 3.71 -1.21
CA SER A 42 -10.11 4.39 -2.47
C SER A 42 -10.00 3.44 -3.67
N ILE A 43 -8.92 2.67 -3.78
CA ILE A 43 -8.71 1.70 -4.86
C ILE A 43 -9.77 0.60 -4.79
N ASN A 44 -9.98 0.00 -3.62
CA ASN A 44 -10.95 -1.09 -3.42
C ASN A 44 -12.39 -0.66 -3.77
N THR A 45 -12.71 0.63 -3.55
CA THR A 45 -14.01 1.23 -3.86
C THR A 45 -14.15 1.57 -5.34
N MET A 46 -13.12 2.10 -5.99
CA MET A 46 -13.17 2.47 -7.41
C MET A 46 -13.12 1.25 -8.33
N PHE A 47 -12.25 0.28 -8.03
CA PHE A 47 -11.96 -0.86 -8.90
C PHE A 47 -12.64 -2.12 -8.39
N LYS A 48 -13.99 -2.11 -8.37
CA LYS A 48 -14.75 -3.21 -7.77
C LYS A 48 -14.60 -4.54 -8.51
N GLU A 49 -14.48 -4.46 -9.84
CA GLU A 49 -14.48 -5.60 -10.76
C GLU A 49 -13.10 -5.89 -11.36
N THR A 50 -12.09 -5.08 -11.03
CA THR A 50 -10.73 -5.26 -11.50
C THR A 50 -9.92 -6.01 -10.45
N VAL A 51 -9.28 -7.10 -10.85
CA VAL A 51 -8.31 -7.79 -10.00
C VAL A 51 -6.98 -7.06 -10.07
N LEU A 52 -6.51 -6.59 -8.93
CA LEU A 52 -5.20 -5.96 -8.76
C LEU A 52 -4.44 -6.75 -7.72
N TYR A 53 -3.14 -6.93 -7.94
CA TYR A 53 -2.27 -7.63 -7.01
C TYR A 53 -1.33 -6.64 -6.32
N GLY A 54 -1.27 -6.69 -4.99
CA GLY A 54 -0.58 -5.72 -4.15
C GLY A 54 0.60 -6.33 -3.39
N LEU A 55 1.71 -5.60 -3.35
CA LEU A 55 2.88 -5.88 -2.50
C LEU A 55 3.24 -4.63 -1.70
N THR A 56 3.49 -4.77 -0.41
CA THR A 56 3.92 -3.66 0.45
C THR A 56 5.45 -3.62 0.59
N SER A 57 6.01 -2.41 0.55
CA SER A 57 7.42 -2.16 0.84
C SER A 57 7.59 -0.76 1.43
N HIS A 58 8.00 -0.68 2.70
CA HIS A 58 8.07 0.58 3.44
C HIS A 58 6.73 1.35 3.33
N ALA A 59 6.75 2.66 3.06
CA ALA A 59 5.54 3.47 2.84
C ALA A 59 5.00 3.41 1.40
N SER A 60 5.22 2.28 0.70
CA SER A 60 4.90 2.14 -0.73
C SER A 60 4.03 0.91 -0.99
N LEU A 61 3.02 1.10 -1.83
CA LEU A 61 2.18 0.06 -2.40
C LEU A 61 2.58 -0.17 -3.85
N LEU A 62 2.98 -1.39 -4.17
CA LEU A 62 3.24 -1.82 -5.54
C LEU A 62 2.01 -2.57 -6.06
N LEU A 63 1.51 -2.19 -7.23
CA LEU A 63 0.35 -2.78 -7.88
C LEU A 63 0.75 -3.45 -9.20
N PHE A 64 0.32 -4.69 -9.36
CA PHE A 64 0.62 -5.56 -10.49
C PHE A 64 -0.68 -6.02 -11.16
N ASN A 65 -0.59 -6.38 -12.44
CA ASN A 65 -1.69 -6.97 -13.21
C ASN A 65 -1.76 -8.50 -13.06
N ASN A 66 -0.76 -9.14 -12.46
CA ASN A 66 -0.72 -10.58 -12.23
C ASN A 66 -0.06 -10.92 -10.87
N ASP A 67 -0.14 -12.19 -10.49
CA ASP A 67 0.45 -12.73 -9.25
C ASP A 67 1.74 -13.53 -9.50
N HIS A 68 2.53 -13.16 -10.51
CA HIS A 68 3.72 -13.90 -10.93
C HIS A 68 4.97 -13.03 -10.88
N GLU A 69 6.14 -13.67 -10.69
CA GLU A 69 7.44 -12.96 -10.59
C GLU A 69 7.77 -12.13 -11.83
N ASP A 70 7.21 -12.49 -12.97
CA ASP A 70 7.50 -11.95 -14.30
C ASP A 70 6.53 -10.83 -14.73
N SER A 71 5.96 -10.08 -13.79
CA SER A 71 5.22 -8.88 -14.15
C SER A 71 6.13 -7.86 -14.87
N ASP A 72 5.88 -7.67 -16.17
CA ASP A 72 6.61 -6.73 -17.04
C ASP A 72 6.56 -5.28 -16.54
N TYR A 73 5.50 -4.91 -15.83
CA TYR A 73 5.27 -3.55 -15.33
C TYR A 73 4.48 -3.55 -14.02
N TYR A 74 4.73 -2.55 -13.20
CA TYR A 74 3.99 -2.29 -11.96
C TYR A 74 3.85 -0.80 -11.70
N ILE A 75 2.82 -0.44 -10.93
CA ILE A 75 2.60 0.92 -10.46
C ILE A 75 3.09 1.01 -9.01
N VAL A 76 3.84 2.06 -8.69
CA VAL A 76 4.24 2.36 -7.30
C VAL A 76 3.46 3.58 -6.82
N ILE A 77 2.76 3.41 -5.71
CA ILE A 77 2.14 4.51 -4.97
C ILE A 77 2.93 4.69 -3.70
N ASN A 78 3.43 5.90 -3.46
CA ASN A 78 4.18 6.22 -2.25
C ASN A 78 3.40 7.21 -1.40
N ALA A 79 3.24 6.91 -0.12
CA ALA A 79 2.72 7.86 0.85
C ALA A 79 3.88 8.64 1.47
N PHE A 80 4.07 9.89 1.02
CA PHE A 80 5.00 10.82 1.64
C PHE A 80 4.26 12.06 2.12
N LYS A 81 4.47 12.42 3.38
CA LYS A 81 4.11 13.75 3.87
C LYS A 81 5.17 14.73 3.39
N ALA A 82 4.86 15.50 2.35
CA ALA A 82 5.74 16.57 1.90
C ALA A 82 5.70 17.73 2.90
N SER A 83 6.78 17.93 3.64
CA SER A 83 7.02 19.15 4.41
C SER A 83 7.59 20.23 3.48
N TYR A 84 6.80 20.70 2.52
CA TYR A 84 7.13 21.97 1.86
C TYR A 84 6.70 23.09 2.81
N TYR A 85 7.68 23.70 3.48
CA TYR A 85 7.54 25.08 3.93
C TYR A 85 7.48 25.95 2.68
N VAL A 86 6.33 26.57 2.40
CA VAL A 86 6.22 27.73 1.51
C VAL A 86 6.09 28.96 2.39
#